data_AF-A0A9Q9P5P8-F1
#
_entry.id   AF-A0A9Q9P5P8-F1
#
_cell.length_a   1.000
_cell.length_b   1.000
_cell.length_c   1.000
_cell.angle_alpha   90.00
_cell.angle_beta   90.00
_cell.angle_gamma   90.00
#
_symmetry.space_group_name_H-M   'P 1'
#
loop_
_entity.id
_entity.type
_entity.pdbx_description
1 polymer ?
#
loop_
_entity_poly.entity_id
_entity_poly.type
_entity_poly.pdbx_seq_one_letter_code
_entity_poly.pdbx_strand_id
1 'polypeptide(L)'
;MTNNCIIASAAEAEALGVAVEVLSDATGAINIANAGGAVSAETVHRTLMALLQSNLAAVAPTAEWTSALAAGVAIPRDALPTSATAGAQRFPA
;
A
#
# COMPACT_ATOMS: atom_id res chain seq x y z
N MET A 1 2.77 12.16 1.28
CA MET A 1 3.67 11.11 1.85
C MET A 1 2.88 9.85 2.13
N THR A 2 3.47 8.69 1.86
CA THR A 2 2.86 7.36 2.08
C THR A 2 2.44 7.19 3.55
N ASN A 3 3.30 7.60 4.48
CA ASN A 3 3.12 7.43 5.92
C ASN A 3 2.27 8.49 6.62
N ASN A 4 1.53 9.33 5.87
CA ASN A 4 0.64 10.32 6.45
C ASN A 4 -0.64 10.46 5.62
N CYS A 5 -0.62 11.32 4.60
CA CYS A 5 -1.82 11.65 3.83
C CYS A 5 -2.35 10.46 3.05
N ILE A 6 -1.48 9.64 2.45
CA ILE A 6 -1.92 8.53 1.59
C ILE A 6 -2.62 7.44 2.42
N ILE A 7 -2.01 6.98 3.52
CA ILE A 7 -2.65 5.97 4.37
C ILE A 7 -3.94 6.49 5.02
N ALA A 8 -3.98 7.76 5.43
CA ALA A 8 -5.20 8.37 5.97
C ALA A 8 -6.33 8.41 4.93
N SER A 9 -6.04 8.90 3.71
CA SER A 9 -7.02 8.95 2.63
C SER A 9 -7.47 7.56 2.19
N ALA A 10 -6.57 6.57 2.15
CA ALA A 10 -6.93 5.20 1.79
C ALA A 10 -7.86 4.54 2.83
N ALA A 11 -7.60 4.76 4.13
CA ALA A 11 -8.45 4.26 5.19
C ALA A 11 -9.84 4.93 5.19
N GLU A 12 -9.91 6.25 4.96
CA GLU A 12 -11.20 6.95 4.88
C GLU A 12 -12.01 6.51 3.65
N ALA A 13 -11.36 6.28 2.51
CA ALA A 13 -12.01 5.83 1.29
C ALA A 13 -12.75 4.48 1.46
N GLU A 14 -12.23 3.58 2.31
CA GLU A 14 -12.92 2.31 2.64
C GLU A 14 -14.30 2.58 3.26
N ALA A 15 -14.37 3.48 4.24
CA ALA A 15 -15.63 3.85 4.88
C ALA A 15 -16.61 4.55 3.93
N LEU A 16 -16.10 5.20 2.89
CA LEU A 16 -16.87 5.87 1.84
C LEU A 16 -17.25 4.96 0.67
N GLY A 17 -16.82 3.70 0.66
CA GLY A 17 -17.05 2.77 -0.44
C GLY A 17 -16.31 3.12 -1.73
N VAL A 18 -15.20 3.88 -1.63
CA VAL A 18 -14.38 4.30 -2.77
C VAL A 18 -13.21 3.33 -2.93
N ALA A 19 -13.08 2.74 -4.12
CA ALA A 19 -11.91 1.93 -4.47
C ALA A 19 -10.67 2.83 -4.62
N VAL A 20 -9.56 2.40 -4.03
CA VAL A 20 -8.29 3.14 -4.03
C VAL A 20 -7.22 2.35 -4.78
N GLU A 21 -6.48 3.06 -5.63
CA GLU A 21 -5.27 2.60 -6.29
C GLU A 21 -4.10 3.50 -5.83
N VAL A 22 -2.96 2.92 -5.46
CA VAL A 22 -1.76 3.65 -5.02
C VAL A 22 -0.57 3.28 -5.91
N LEU A 23 0.06 4.29 -6.50
CA LEU A 23 1.24 4.13 -7.34
C LEU A 23 2.50 4.05 -6.48
N SER A 24 3.16 2.88 -6.47
CA SER A 24 4.29 2.62 -5.57
C SER A 24 5.54 3.44 -5.94
N ASP A 25 5.77 3.69 -7.22
CA ASP A 25 6.90 4.47 -7.74
C ASP A 25 6.62 5.97 -7.95
N ALA A 26 5.38 6.41 -7.71
CA ALA A 26 4.99 7.82 -7.76
C ALA A 26 4.59 8.38 -6.38
N THR A 27 4.93 7.67 -5.31
CA THR A 27 4.71 8.12 -3.92
C THR A 27 5.96 7.87 -3.08
N GLY A 28 5.99 8.35 -1.84
CA GLY A 28 7.18 8.22 -1.01
C GLY A 28 6.95 8.52 0.47
N ALA A 29 7.83 8.01 1.30
CA ALA A 29 7.90 8.27 2.73
C ALA A 29 9.17 9.05 3.11
N ILE A 30 9.29 9.40 4.38
CA ILE A 30 10.46 10.09 4.96
C ILE A 30 11.12 9.22 6.03
N ASN A 31 12.38 9.51 6.34
CA ASN A 31 13.02 8.94 7.54
C ASN A 31 12.28 9.43 8.78
N ILE A 32 12.04 8.53 9.74
CA ILE A 32 11.37 8.85 10.99
C ILE A 32 12.36 8.57 12.14
N ALA A 33 12.47 9.51 13.08
CA ALA A 33 13.18 9.32 14.34
C ALA A 33 12.51 10.17 15.43
N ASN A 34 12.09 9.54 16.52
CA ASN A 34 11.47 10.19 17.68
C ASN A 34 11.53 9.25 18.92
N ALA A 35 10.87 9.61 20.01
CA ALA A 35 10.85 8.80 21.24
C ALA A 35 10.28 7.37 21.06
N GLY A 36 9.50 7.13 20.00
CA GLY A 36 8.97 5.80 19.65
C GLY A 36 9.90 4.94 18.79
N GLY A 37 11.07 5.45 18.39
CA GLY A 37 12.07 4.73 17.61
C GLY A 37 12.52 5.46 16.35
N ALA A 38 13.26 4.75 15.50
CA ALA A 38 13.75 5.26 14.22
C ALA A 38 13.64 4.21 13.11
N VAL A 39 13.31 4.66 11.90
CA VAL A 39 13.12 3.79 10.73
C VAL A 39 13.41 4.57 9.43
N SER A 40 14.04 3.93 8.45
CA SER A 40 14.35 4.55 7.16
C SER A 40 13.10 4.77 6.31
N ALA A 41 13.14 5.80 5.46
CA ALA A 41 12.09 6.12 4.49
C ALA A 41 11.73 4.90 3.62
N GLU A 42 12.74 4.16 3.16
CA GLU A 42 12.57 2.94 2.37
C GLU A 42 11.78 1.87 3.12
N THR A 43 12.14 1.61 4.37
CA THR A 43 11.44 0.60 5.20
C THR A 43 10.00 1.02 5.46
N VAL A 44 9.77 2.30 5.77
CA VAL A 44 8.42 2.84 5.95
C VAL A 44 7.59 2.68 4.67
N HIS A 45 8.12 3.13 3.53
CA HIS A 45 7.42 3.09 2.26
C HIS A 45 7.09 1.64 1.83
N ARG A 46 8.07 0.73 1.85
CA ARG A 46 7.86 -0.69 1.48
C ARG A 46 6.86 -1.39 2.40
N THR A 47 6.94 -1.15 3.71
CA THR A 47 5.99 -1.71 4.68
C THR A 47 4.58 -1.22 4.40
N LEU A 48 4.42 0.08 4.11
CA LEU A 48 3.12 0.65 3.82
C LEU A 48 2.56 0.21 2.47
N MET A 49 3.39 -0.01 1.44
CA MET A 49 2.92 -0.59 0.17
C MET A 49 2.33 -1.98 0.39
N ALA A 50 2.99 -2.84 1.18
CA ALA A 50 2.46 -4.15 1.52
C ALA A 50 1.18 -4.08 2.36
N LEU A 51 1.13 -3.19 3.34
CA LEU A 51 -0.06 -2.97 4.18
C LEU A 51 -1.24 -2.47 3.34
N LEU A 52 -1.02 -1.50 2.46
CA LEU A 52 -2.06 -0.94 1.59
C LEU A 52 -2.62 -2.03 0.67
N GLN A 53 -1.74 -2.78 -0.01
CA GLN A 53 -2.14 -3.89 -0.89
C GLN A 53 -2.95 -4.95 -0.16
N SER A 54 -2.63 -5.19 1.12
CA SER A 54 -3.30 -6.22 1.91
C SER A 54 -4.78 -5.96 2.20
N ASN A 55 -5.27 -4.71 2.10
CA ASN A 55 -6.68 -4.42 2.42
C ASN A 55 -7.20 -3.10 1.83
N LEU A 56 -6.43 -2.01 1.95
CA LEU A 56 -6.95 -0.64 1.81
C LEU A 56 -6.87 -0.11 0.37
N ALA A 57 -5.95 -0.61 -0.46
CA ALA A 57 -5.75 -0.17 -1.83
C ALA A 57 -5.28 -1.31 -2.74
N ALA A 58 -5.46 -1.18 -4.05
CA ALA A 58 -4.62 -1.88 -5.02
C ALA A 58 -3.33 -1.08 -5.21
N VAL A 59 -2.18 -1.73 -5.19
CA VAL A 59 -0.86 -1.11 -5.26
C VAL A 59 -0.13 -1.63 -6.49
N ALA A 60 0.33 -0.72 -7.34
CA ALA A 60 1.05 -1.07 -8.56
C ALA A 60 2.07 0.00 -8.94
N PRO A 61 3.08 -0.32 -9.75
CA PRO A 61 3.92 0.69 -10.42
C PRO A 61 3.11 1.51 -11.43
N THR A 62 3.56 2.73 -11.71
CA THR A 62 2.91 3.67 -12.64
C THR A 62 2.73 3.08 -14.04
N ALA A 63 3.70 2.26 -14.50
CA ALA A 63 3.63 1.62 -15.81
C ALA A 63 2.49 0.58 -15.91
N GLU A 64 2.27 -0.20 -14.85
CA GLU A 64 1.18 -1.18 -14.77
C GLU A 64 -0.17 -0.46 -14.70
N TRP A 65 -0.27 0.58 -13.88
CA TRP A 65 -1.48 1.41 -13.80
C TRP A 65 -1.84 2.06 -15.13
N THR A 66 -0.85 2.61 -15.85
CA THR A 66 -1.07 3.20 -17.17
C THR A 66 -1.58 2.16 -18.18
N SER A 67 -1.07 0.93 -18.09
CA SER A 67 -1.50 -0.18 -18.95
C SER A 67 -2.94 -0.61 -18.64
N ALA A 68 -3.28 -0.72 -17.35
CA ALA A 68 -4.64 -1.04 -16.89
C ALA A 68 -5.65 0.04 -17.30
N LEU A 69 -5.26 1.32 -17.16
CA LEU A 69 -6.04 2.46 -17.61
C LEU A 69 -6.32 2.41 -19.12
N ALA A 70 -5.30 2.16 -19.94
CA ALA A 70 -5.45 2.05 -21.39
C ALA A 70 -6.36 0.88 -21.81
N ALA A 71 -6.35 -0.21 -21.05
CA ALA A 71 -7.20 -1.38 -21.27
C ALA A 71 -8.61 -1.25 -20.67
N GLY A 72 -8.89 -0.21 -19.87
CA GLY A 72 -10.17 -0.04 -19.19
C GLY A 72 -10.44 -1.09 -18.11
N VAL A 73 -9.39 -1.62 -17.48
CA VAL A 73 -9.49 -2.62 -16.40
C VAL A 73 -8.94 -2.05 -15.09
N ALA A 74 -9.47 -2.53 -13.97
CA ALA A 74 -8.98 -2.17 -12.64
C ALA A 74 -7.74 -2.98 -12.26
N ILE A 75 -6.89 -2.41 -11.41
CA ILE A 75 -5.77 -3.15 -10.83
C ILE A 75 -6.29 -4.13 -9.76
N PRO A 76 -5.82 -5.40 -9.77
CA PRO A 76 -6.21 -6.37 -8.74
C PRO A 76 -5.79 -5.93 -7.33
N ARG A 77 -6.74 -5.98 -6.40
CA ARG A 77 -6.51 -5.79 -4.96
C ARG A 77 -6.40 -7.16 -4.27
N ASP A 78 -5.52 -7.28 -3.29
CA ASP A 78 -5.48 -8.42 -2.38
C ASP A 78 -6.41 -8.25 -1.17
N ALA A 79 -6.63 -9.33 -0.42
CA ALA A 79 -7.45 -9.32 0.76
C ALA A 79 -6.63 -9.62 2.02
N LEU A 80 -7.10 -9.13 3.17
CA LEU A 80 -6.40 -9.32 4.43
C LEU A 80 -6.24 -10.81 4.79
N PRO A 81 -7.26 -11.69 4.59
CA PRO A 81 -7.10 -13.12 4.87
C PRO A 81 -6.06 -13.82 3.99
N THR A 82 -5.99 -13.49 2.69
CA THR A 82 -5.00 -14.09 1.78
C THR A 82 -3.60 -13.60 2.10
N SER A 83 -3.45 -12.31 2.40
CA SER A 83 -2.19 -11.69 2.84
C SER A 83 -1.68 -12.31 4.15
N ALA A 84 -2.56 -12.51 5.14
CA ALA A 84 -2.20 -13.13 6.41
C ALA A 84 -1.70 -14.57 6.23
N THR A 85 -2.39 -15.35 5.39
CA THR A 85 -2.01 -16.74 5.08
C THR A 85 -0.64 -16.80 4.41
N ALA A 86 -0.41 -15.96 3.39
CA ALA A 86 0.88 -15.87 2.70
C ALA A 86 2.00 -15.40 3.64
N GLY A 87 1.71 -14.46 4.54
CA GLY A 87 2.64 -13.98 5.56
C GLY A 87 3.09 -15.09 6.51
N ALA A 88 2.15 -15.88 7.04
CA ALA A 88 2.45 -17.00 7.93
C ALA A 88 3.30 -18.10 7.25
N GLN A 89 3.06 -18.35 5.95
CA GLN A 89 3.87 -19.29 5.17
C GLN A 89 5.28 -18.76 4.92
N ARG A 90 5.43 -17.44 4.69
CA ARG A 90 6.72 -16.82 4.38
C ARG A 90 7.60 -16.60 5.61
N PHE A 91 6.99 -16.32 6.76
CA PHE A 91 7.67 -16.05 8.03
C PHE A 91 7.19 -17.03 9.10
N PRO A 92 7.59 -18.31 9.03
CA PRO A 92 7.21 -19.31 10.03
C PRO A 92 7.80 -18.95 11.40
N ALA A 93 7.10 -19.37 12.46
CA ALA A 93 7.50 -19.16 13.85
C ALA A 93 8.75 -19.96 14.25
#